data_AF-A0A2E6I9J0-F1
#
_entry.id   AF-A0A2E6I9J0-F1
#
_cell.length_a   1.000
_cell.length_b   1.000
_cell.length_c   1.000
_cell.angle_alpha   90.00
_cell.angle_beta   90.00
_cell.angle_gamma   90.00
#
_symmetry.space_group_name_H-M   'P 1'
#
loop_
_entity.id
_entity.type
_entity.pdbx_description
1 polymer ?
#
loop_
_entity_poly.entity_id
_entity_poly.type
_entity_poly.pdbx_seq_one_letter_code
_entity_poly.pdbx_strand_id
1 'polypeptide(L)'
;MAPNYETQLRLLIEKFPPLPHHFVDEDGGPESVIEAYNKGESIPIYKGDSENTIWGSPEANWLLRAHHDSIHLKYGIPFTPIGEYIAAEISSALAQHMRMEKLALALRADIAGFSAYHAENSVFAPQEFAKELVATITKNALVEVGEKQMREGPIELDNPGI
;
A
#
# COMPACT_ATOMS: atom_id res chain seq x y z
N MET A 1 -10.68 -8.52 -17.74
CA MET A 1 -10.76 -8.49 -16.26
C MET A 1 -9.81 -7.41 -15.77
N ALA A 2 -10.24 -6.53 -14.87
CA ALA A 2 -9.29 -5.65 -14.20
C ALA A 2 -8.31 -6.52 -13.38
N PRO A 3 -7.00 -6.24 -13.41
CA PRO A 3 -6.03 -7.00 -12.62
C PRO A 3 -6.37 -6.92 -11.12
N ASN A 4 -6.23 -8.04 -10.42
CA ASN A 4 -6.42 -8.09 -8.96
C ASN A 4 -5.23 -7.41 -8.24
N TYR A 5 -5.40 -7.04 -6.96
CA TYR A 5 -4.37 -6.32 -6.22
C TYR A 5 -3.04 -7.06 -6.17
N GLU A 6 -3.04 -8.38 -6.06
CA GLU A 6 -1.82 -9.18 -6.09
C GLU A 6 -0.99 -8.92 -7.35
N THR A 7 -1.64 -8.99 -8.53
CA THR A 7 -0.96 -8.79 -9.81
C THR A 7 -0.37 -7.38 -9.90
N GLN A 8 -1.14 -6.37 -9.49
CA GLN A 8 -0.68 -4.98 -9.52
C GLN A 8 0.47 -4.73 -8.54
N LEU A 9 0.39 -5.28 -7.33
CA LEU A 9 1.43 -5.18 -6.32
C LEU A 9 2.74 -5.82 -6.80
N ARG A 10 2.66 -7.01 -7.43
CA ARG A 10 3.86 -7.67 -8.01
C ARG A 10 4.51 -6.80 -9.09
N LEU A 11 3.72 -6.19 -9.98
CA LEU A 11 4.23 -5.27 -11.00
C LEU A 11 4.87 -4.02 -10.37
N LEU A 12 4.27 -3.45 -9.31
CA LEU A 12 4.84 -2.33 -8.57
C LEU A 12 6.20 -2.71 -7.97
N ILE A 13 6.28 -3.86 -7.32
CA ILE A 13 7.48 -4.37 -6.67
C ILE A 13 8.58 -4.71 -7.68
N GLU A 14 8.22 -5.28 -8.84
CA GLU A 14 9.18 -5.50 -9.92
C GLU A 14 9.81 -4.18 -10.41
N LYS A 15 8.98 -3.13 -10.52
CA LYS A 15 9.45 -1.81 -10.96
C LYS A 15 10.24 -1.06 -9.87
N PHE A 16 9.84 -1.23 -8.61
CA PHE A 16 10.39 -0.55 -7.43
C PHE A 16 10.74 -1.59 -6.35
N PRO A 17 11.83 -2.36 -6.54
CA PRO A 17 12.13 -3.51 -5.70
C PRO A 17 12.44 -3.11 -4.25
N PRO A 18 12.07 -3.93 -3.25
CA PRO A 18 12.50 -3.74 -1.88
C PRO A 18 14.02 -3.89 -1.76
N LEU A 19 14.54 -3.56 -0.58
CA LEU A 19 15.88 -3.95 -0.16
C LEU A 19 15.99 -5.49 -0.08
N PRO A 20 17.22 -6.05 -0.08
CA PRO A 20 17.42 -7.45 0.25
C PRO A 20 16.73 -7.78 1.57
N HIS A 21 15.92 -8.84 1.59
CA HIS A 21 15.10 -9.22 2.74
C HIS A 21 15.05 -10.73 2.91
N HIS A 22 14.63 -11.19 4.08
CA HIS A 22 14.34 -12.58 4.38
C HIS A 22 13.12 -12.66 5.31
N PHE A 23 12.39 -13.78 5.26
CA PHE A 23 11.16 -13.94 6.04
C PHE A 23 11.45 -14.57 7.40
N VAL A 24 10.81 -14.04 8.45
CA VAL A 24 10.95 -14.52 9.84
C VAL A 24 9.59 -14.86 10.46
N ASP A 25 9.60 -15.78 11.42
CA ASP A 25 8.41 -16.23 12.16
C ASP A 25 8.19 -15.47 13.48
N GLU A 26 9.17 -14.68 13.92
CA GLU A 26 9.08 -13.86 15.14
C GLU A 26 9.15 -12.37 14.76
N ASP A 27 8.27 -11.56 15.34
CA ASP A 27 8.26 -10.11 15.11
C ASP A 27 9.29 -9.43 16.01
N GLY A 28 10.39 -8.99 15.40
CA GLY A 28 11.43 -8.19 16.06
C GLY A 28 11.15 -6.69 16.05
N GLY A 29 10.02 -6.25 15.48
CA GLY A 29 9.64 -4.86 15.36
C GLY A 29 10.56 -4.01 14.48
N PRO A 30 10.30 -2.69 14.41
CA PRO A 30 11.09 -1.75 13.63
C PRO A 30 12.59 -1.75 13.97
N GLU A 31 12.94 -2.00 15.23
CA GLU A 31 14.32 -2.02 15.71
C GLU A 31 15.15 -3.09 14.98
N SER A 32 14.60 -4.30 14.81
CA SER A 32 15.28 -5.39 14.10
C SER A 32 15.54 -5.06 12.63
N VAL A 33 14.59 -4.39 11.99
CA VAL A 33 14.68 -3.93 10.59
C VAL A 33 15.76 -2.88 10.43
N ILE A 34 15.78 -1.88 11.32
CA ILE A 34 16.78 -0.80 11.34
C ILE A 34 18.18 -1.37 11.62
N GLU A 35 18.31 -2.30 12.58
CA GLU A 35 19.58 -2.92 12.93
C GLU A 35 20.20 -3.68 11.75
N ALA A 36 19.41 -4.53 11.08
CA ALA A 36 19.84 -5.28 9.91
C ALA A 36 20.29 -4.33 8.77
N TYR A 37 19.52 -3.27 8.52
CA TYR A 37 19.86 -2.26 7.51
C TYR A 37 21.19 -1.56 7.80
N ASN A 38 21.41 -1.14 9.05
CA ASN A 38 22.65 -0.47 9.46
C ASN A 38 23.88 -1.39 9.38
N LYS A 39 23.69 -2.71 9.50
CA LYS A 39 24.74 -3.72 9.32
C LYS A 39 24.98 -4.08 7.85
N GLY A 40 24.15 -3.60 6.92
CA GLY A 40 24.20 -4.00 5.51
C GLY A 40 23.72 -5.43 5.26
N GLU A 41 22.90 -5.97 6.16
CA GLU A 41 22.31 -7.30 6.08
C GLU A 41 20.94 -7.25 5.37
N SER A 42 20.37 -8.42 5.06
CA SER A 42 19.00 -8.49 4.56
C SER A 42 18.01 -8.19 5.69
N ILE A 43 17.01 -7.35 5.42
CA ILE A 43 16.04 -6.96 6.45
C ILE A 43 15.07 -8.12 6.77
N PRO A 44 14.77 -8.37 8.06
CA PRO A 44 13.80 -9.38 8.47
C PRO A 44 12.38 -8.89 8.22
N ILE A 45 11.53 -9.73 7.60
CA ILE A 45 10.12 -9.43 7.34
C ILE A 45 9.25 -10.47 8.03
N TYR A 46 8.44 -10.02 8.97
CA TYR A 46 7.56 -10.89 9.75
C TYR A 46 6.42 -11.47 8.89
N LYS A 47 6.23 -12.79 8.98
CA LYS A 47 5.21 -13.52 8.20
C LYS A 47 3.82 -13.53 8.82
N GLY A 48 3.71 -13.33 10.12
CA GLY A 48 2.44 -13.49 10.82
C GLY A 48 1.39 -12.45 10.41
N ASP A 49 0.16 -12.70 10.86
CA ASP A 49 -1.01 -11.84 10.64
C ASP A 49 -1.21 -11.47 9.16
N SER A 50 -1.05 -12.47 8.28
CA SER A 50 -1.08 -12.31 6.83
C SER A 50 -2.15 -13.18 6.15
N GLU A 51 -2.82 -14.05 6.90
CA GLU A 51 -3.75 -15.08 6.41
C GLU A 51 -5.03 -14.49 5.80
N ASN A 52 -5.49 -13.35 6.32
CA ASN A 52 -6.75 -12.71 5.91
C ASN A 52 -6.54 -11.40 5.13
N THR A 53 -5.38 -11.26 4.51
CA THR A 53 -4.97 -10.03 3.81
C THR A 53 -5.85 -9.67 2.60
N ILE A 54 -5.92 -8.37 2.29
CA ILE A 54 -6.59 -7.83 1.10
C ILE A 54 -5.78 -8.05 -0.19
N TRP A 55 -4.51 -8.43 -0.06
CA TRP A 55 -3.54 -8.53 -1.16
C TRP A 55 -3.64 -9.83 -1.97
N GLY A 56 -4.58 -10.72 -1.62
CA GLY A 56 -4.87 -11.95 -2.37
C GLY A 56 -4.21 -13.21 -1.81
N SER A 57 -3.02 -13.08 -1.23
CA SER A 57 -2.27 -14.18 -0.62
C SER A 57 -1.35 -13.68 0.51
N PRO A 58 -1.03 -14.52 1.51
CA PRO A 58 -0.06 -14.17 2.56
C PRO A 58 1.29 -13.71 1.97
N GLU A 59 1.76 -14.38 0.92
CA GLU A 59 3.00 -14.06 0.23
C GLU A 59 2.97 -12.65 -0.37
N ALA A 60 1.83 -12.22 -0.92
CA ALA A 60 1.66 -10.86 -1.42
C ALA A 60 1.74 -9.84 -0.27
N ASN A 61 1.19 -10.16 0.91
CA ASN A 61 1.30 -9.31 2.09
C ASN A 61 2.76 -9.20 2.58
N TRP A 62 3.50 -10.31 2.60
CA TRP A 62 4.92 -10.28 2.98
C TRP A 62 5.75 -9.42 2.03
N LEU A 63 5.45 -9.50 0.73
CA LEU A 63 6.08 -8.67 -0.28
C LEU A 63 5.73 -7.18 -0.11
N LEU A 64 4.49 -6.86 0.24
CA LEU A 64 4.11 -5.50 0.59
C LEU A 64 4.92 -4.99 1.79
N ARG A 65 4.98 -5.76 2.89
CA ARG A 65 5.75 -5.40 4.10
C ARG A 65 7.21 -5.13 3.75
N ALA A 66 7.83 -6.01 2.96
CA ALA A 66 9.20 -5.81 2.47
C ALA A 66 9.35 -4.49 1.69
N HIS A 67 8.41 -4.17 0.80
CA HIS A 67 8.43 -2.94 0.02
C HIS A 67 8.24 -1.69 0.91
N HIS A 68 7.29 -1.74 1.83
CA HIS A 68 6.97 -0.67 2.78
C HIS A 68 8.13 -0.37 3.74
N ASP A 69 8.69 -1.38 4.41
CA ASP A 69 9.86 -1.21 5.29
C ASP A 69 11.07 -0.67 4.51
N SER A 70 11.22 -1.08 3.25
CA SER A 70 12.27 -0.56 2.38
C SER A 70 12.11 0.93 2.06
N ILE A 71 10.88 1.43 1.97
CA ILE A 71 10.62 2.87 1.79
C ILE A 71 11.08 3.65 3.02
N HIS A 72 10.77 3.15 4.23
CA HIS A 72 11.27 3.76 5.46
C HIS A 72 12.78 3.94 5.44
N LEU A 73 13.50 2.86 5.13
CA LEU A 73 14.95 2.85 5.17
C LEU A 73 15.59 3.67 4.04
N LYS A 74 15.11 3.54 2.79
CA LYS A 74 15.69 4.24 1.62
C LYS A 74 15.57 5.75 1.70
N TYR A 75 14.51 6.25 2.33
CA TYR A 75 14.22 7.68 2.40
C TYR A 75 14.43 8.28 3.79
N GLY A 76 14.94 7.50 4.76
CA GLY A 76 15.19 7.98 6.12
C GLY A 76 13.91 8.39 6.87
N ILE A 77 12.79 7.69 6.61
CA ILE A 77 11.49 7.97 7.22
C ILE A 77 11.35 7.12 8.49
N PRO A 78 11.07 7.72 9.66
CA PRO A 78 10.99 6.98 10.92
C PRO A 78 9.74 6.08 10.98
N PHE A 79 9.83 4.94 11.67
CA PHE A 79 8.68 4.05 11.97
C PHE A 79 7.82 4.63 13.08
N THR A 80 7.11 5.71 12.74
CA THR A 80 6.21 6.46 13.63
C THR A 80 4.91 6.72 12.89
N PRO A 81 3.80 7.05 13.55
CA PRO A 81 2.52 7.30 12.86
C PRO A 81 2.63 8.30 11.69
N ILE A 82 3.41 9.38 11.86
CA ILE A 82 3.65 10.33 10.78
C ILE A 82 4.52 9.74 9.66
N GLY A 83 5.48 8.90 9.99
CA GLY A 83 6.30 8.23 9.01
C GLY A 83 5.55 7.15 8.23
N GLU A 84 4.64 6.43 8.86
CA GLU A 84 3.73 5.49 8.18
C GLU A 84 2.86 6.23 7.17
N TYR A 85 2.34 7.40 7.52
CA TYR A 85 1.63 8.26 6.57
C TYR A 85 2.51 8.65 5.37
N ILE A 86 3.76 9.08 5.60
CA ILE A 86 4.68 9.46 4.51
C ILE A 86 5.03 8.25 3.63
N ALA A 87 5.31 7.08 4.24
CA ALA A 87 5.62 5.86 3.51
C ALA A 87 4.43 5.38 2.66
N ALA A 88 3.21 5.54 3.18
CA ALA A 88 1.97 5.28 2.46
C ALA A 88 1.80 6.22 1.26
N GLU A 89 2.06 7.53 1.43
CA GLU A 89 2.00 8.52 0.35
C GLU A 89 3.01 8.21 -0.77
N ILE A 90 4.24 7.81 -0.42
CA ILE A 90 5.24 7.39 -1.41
C ILE A 90 4.77 6.14 -2.15
N SER A 91 4.33 5.11 -1.44
CA SER A 91 3.82 3.86 -2.04
C SER A 91 2.66 4.15 -3.00
N SER A 92 1.73 5.02 -2.58
CA SER A 92 0.60 5.47 -3.38
C SER A 92 1.05 6.21 -4.64
N ALA A 93 1.98 7.15 -4.52
CA ALA A 93 2.51 7.92 -5.64
C ALA A 93 3.21 7.02 -6.68
N LEU A 94 3.95 5.99 -6.23
CA LEU A 94 4.56 5.00 -7.12
C LEU A 94 3.50 4.20 -7.90
N ALA A 95 2.42 3.78 -7.24
CA ALA A 95 1.30 3.10 -7.91
C ALA A 95 0.55 4.03 -8.89
N GLN A 96 0.34 5.30 -8.53
CA GLN A 96 -0.25 6.31 -9.42
C GLN A 96 0.62 6.59 -10.64
N HIS A 97 1.94 6.64 -10.48
CA HIS A 97 2.88 6.76 -11.60
C HIS A 97 2.72 5.61 -12.62
N MET A 98 2.30 4.43 -12.15
CA MET A 98 2.00 3.26 -12.97
C MET A 98 0.53 3.18 -13.44
N ARG A 99 -0.29 4.22 -13.18
CA ARG A 99 -1.74 4.25 -13.50
C ARG A 99 -2.51 3.10 -12.83
N MET A 100 -2.21 2.84 -11.56
CA MET A 100 -2.86 1.83 -10.74
C MET A 100 -3.61 2.50 -9.58
N GLU A 101 -4.63 3.31 -9.89
CA GLU A 101 -5.29 4.21 -8.93
C GLU A 101 -5.95 3.44 -7.77
N LYS A 102 -6.54 2.28 -8.04
CA LYS A 102 -7.12 1.43 -6.99
C LYS A 102 -6.06 0.88 -6.04
N LEU A 103 -4.92 0.44 -6.57
CA LEU A 103 -3.79 0.00 -5.74
C LEU A 103 -3.26 1.16 -4.90
N ALA A 104 -3.14 2.35 -5.49
CA ALA A 104 -2.67 3.53 -4.79
C ALA A 104 -3.55 3.88 -3.57
N LEU A 105 -4.88 3.74 -3.71
CA LEU A 105 -5.81 3.92 -2.60
C LEU A 105 -5.70 2.80 -1.56
N ALA A 106 -5.57 1.55 -2.00
CA ALA A 106 -5.40 0.40 -1.11
C ALA A 106 -4.14 0.51 -0.26
N LEU A 107 -3.01 0.92 -0.85
CA LEU A 107 -1.74 1.12 -0.14
C LEU A 107 -1.86 2.20 0.95
N ARG A 108 -2.56 3.31 0.67
CA ARG A 108 -2.83 4.33 1.69
C ARG A 108 -3.68 3.81 2.82
N ALA A 109 -4.76 3.11 2.49
CA ALA A 109 -5.71 2.57 3.46
C ALA A 109 -5.05 1.54 4.38
N ASP A 110 -4.20 0.67 3.84
CA ASP A 110 -3.53 -0.38 4.60
C ASP A 110 -2.43 0.20 5.50
N ILE A 111 -1.44 0.91 4.93
CA ILE A 111 -0.27 1.39 5.67
C ILE A 111 -0.67 2.49 6.67
N ALA A 112 -1.22 3.62 6.18
CA ALA A 112 -1.54 4.74 7.05
C ALA A 112 -2.82 4.50 7.86
N GLY A 113 -3.82 3.84 7.27
CA GLY A 113 -5.08 3.59 7.95
C GLY A 113 -4.95 2.61 9.12
N PHE A 114 -4.21 1.51 8.97
CA PHE A 114 -3.98 0.60 10.10
C PHE A 114 -3.06 1.21 11.16
N SER A 115 -2.05 1.97 10.77
CA SER A 115 -1.22 2.72 11.73
C SER A 115 -2.06 3.70 12.55
N ALA A 116 -2.93 4.49 11.91
CA ALA A 116 -3.82 5.42 12.58
C ALA A 116 -4.81 4.70 13.52
N TYR A 117 -5.41 3.61 13.05
CA TYR A 117 -6.34 2.83 13.88
C TYR A 117 -5.65 2.22 15.10
N HIS A 118 -4.44 1.66 14.93
CA HIS A 118 -3.66 1.10 16.03
C HIS A 118 -3.23 2.18 17.02
N ALA A 119 -2.83 3.37 16.56
CA ALA A 119 -2.48 4.48 17.43
C ALA A 119 -3.65 4.93 18.32
N GLU A 120 -4.88 4.87 17.82
CA GLU A 120 -6.08 5.25 18.57
C GLU A 120 -6.63 4.12 19.47
N ASN A 121 -6.54 2.87 19.03
CA ASN A 121 -7.22 1.74 19.68
C ASN A 121 -6.28 0.75 20.39
N SER A 122 -4.95 0.90 20.24
CA SER A 122 -3.94 -0.06 20.73
C SER A 122 -4.13 -1.51 20.25
N VAL A 123 -4.86 -1.68 19.15
CA VAL A 123 -5.10 -2.95 18.46
C VAL A 123 -5.10 -2.71 16.96
N PHE A 124 -4.63 -3.68 16.18
CA PHE A 124 -4.67 -3.58 14.72
C PHE A 124 -6.10 -3.73 14.22
N ALA A 125 -6.48 -2.94 13.20
CA ALA A 125 -7.78 -3.09 12.59
C ALA A 125 -7.90 -4.45 11.90
N PRO A 126 -9.10 -5.07 11.88
CA PRO A 126 -9.34 -6.23 11.05
C PRO A 126 -9.07 -5.92 9.57
N GLN A 127 -8.42 -6.83 8.85
CA GLN A 127 -8.12 -6.67 7.42
C GLN A 127 -9.39 -6.43 6.55
N GLU A 128 -10.54 -6.95 6.97
CA GLU A 128 -11.84 -6.69 6.32
C GLU A 128 -12.22 -5.20 6.34
N PHE A 129 -11.78 -4.44 7.36
CA PHE A 129 -12.04 -3.01 7.42
C PHE A 129 -11.36 -2.26 6.26
N ALA A 130 -10.14 -2.64 5.88
CA ALA A 130 -9.47 -2.05 4.72
C ALA A 130 -10.18 -2.40 3.40
N LYS A 131 -10.69 -3.64 3.25
CA LYS A 131 -11.51 -4.03 2.08
C LYS A 131 -12.75 -3.14 1.96
N GLU A 132 -13.48 -2.96 3.05
CA GLU A 132 -14.70 -2.14 3.08
C GLU A 132 -14.40 -0.67 2.80
N LEU A 133 -13.32 -0.13 3.38
CA LEU A 133 -12.90 1.25 3.16
C LEU A 133 -12.54 1.50 1.70
N VAL A 134 -11.71 0.64 1.12
CA VAL A 134 -11.30 0.75 -0.30
C VAL A 134 -12.51 0.56 -1.22
N ALA A 135 -13.39 -0.39 -0.94
CA ALA A 135 -14.62 -0.59 -1.71
C ALA A 135 -15.55 0.64 -1.65
N THR A 136 -15.69 1.24 -0.47
CA THR A 136 -16.51 2.43 -0.25
C THR A 136 -15.96 3.63 -1.00
N ILE A 137 -14.66 3.92 -0.85
CA ILE A 137 -13.99 5.03 -1.54
C ILE A 137 -14.11 4.87 -3.06
N THR A 138 -13.85 3.67 -3.58
CA THR A 138 -13.90 3.43 -5.03
C THR A 138 -15.32 3.47 -5.59
N LYS A 139 -16.32 2.99 -4.84
CA LYS A 139 -17.74 3.08 -5.25
C LYS A 139 -18.21 4.53 -5.30
N ASN A 140 -17.89 5.33 -4.29
CA ASN A 140 -18.31 6.73 -4.21
C ASN A 140 -17.63 7.58 -5.30
N ALA A 141 -16.35 7.34 -5.59
CA ALA A 141 -15.65 8.01 -6.69
C ALA A 141 -16.32 7.76 -8.06
N LEU A 142 -16.85 6.55 -8.29
CA LEU A 142 -17.58 6.23 -9.53
C LEU A 142 -18.95 6.92 -9.61
N VAL A 143 -19.63 7.10 -8.48
CA VAL A 143 -20.90 7.83 -8.41
C VAL A 143 -20.68 9.31 -8.72
N GLU A 144 -19.66 9.93 -8.14
CA GLU A 144 -19.35 11.35 -8.39
C GLU A 144 -18.97 11.63 -9.85
N VAL A 145 -18.18 10.75 -10.49
CA VAL A 145 -17.86 10.88 -11.93
C VAL A 145 -19.10 10.71 -12.80
N GLY A 146 -19.97 9.74 -12.47
CA GLY A 146 -21.23 9.53 -13.19
C GLY A 146 -22.18 10.72 -13.06
N GLU A 147 -22.35 11.26 -11.85
CA GLU A 147 -23.18 12.44 -11.61
C GLU A 147 -22.61 13.68 -12.31
N LYS A 148 -21.28 13.85 -12.32
CA LYS A 148 -20.63 14.95 -13.02
C LYS A 148 -20.81 14.86 -14.53
N GLN A 149 -20.62 13.68 -15.13
CA GLN A 149 -20.89 13.45 -16.56
C GLN A 149 -22.36 13.66 -16.93
N MET A 150 -23.29 13.31 -16.05
CA MET A 150 -24.73 13.58 -16.28
C MET A 150 -25.09 15.07 -16.19
N ARG A 151 -24.41 15.84 -15.32
CA ARG A 151 -24.66 17.29 -15.15
C ARG A 151 -23.98 18.13 -16.22
N GLU A 152 -22.74 17.79 -16.56
CA GLU A 152 -21.88 18.63 -17.42
C GLU A 152 -21.89 18.18 -18.89
N GLY A 153 -22.59 17.08 -19.20
CA GLY A 153 -22.55 16.45 -20.52
C GLY A 153 -21.27 15.61 -20.70
N PRO A 154 -21.19 14.80 -21.77
CA PRO A 154 -19.95 14.11 -22.09
C PRO A 154 -18.83 15.13 -22.27
N ILE A 155 -17.71 14.92 -21.59
CA ILE A 155 -16.50 15.71 -21.81
C ILE A 155 -16.09 15.45 -23.26
N GLU A 156 -16.31 16.42 -24.15
CA GLU A 156 -15.70 16.40 -25.48
C GLU A 156 -14.19 16.46 -25.26
N LEU A 157 -13.53 15.31 -25.45
CA LEU A 157 -12.09 15.30 -25.57
C LEU A 157 -11.79 15.99 -26.90
N ASP A 158 -11.31 17.24 -26.81
CA ASP A 158 -10.71 17.94 -27.94
C ASP A 158 -9.74 16.97 -28.60
N ASN A 159 -10.12 16.46 -29.76
CA ASN A 159 -9.32 15.54 -30.55
C ASN A 159 -8.25 16.42 -31.20
N PRO A 160 -6.99 16.42 -30.74
CA PRO A 160 -5.97 17.26 -31.34
C PRO A 160 -5.67 16.61 -32.70
N GLY A 161 -6.30 17.15 -33.75
CA GLY A 161 -6.25 16.61 -35.10
C GLY A 161 -4.83 16.21 -35.50
N ILE A 162 -4.67 14.94 -35.84
CA ILE A 162 -3.53 14.40 -36.60
C ILE A 162 -3.81 14.66 -38.07
#